data_AF-A0A1I7UT87-F1
#
_entry.id   AF-A0A1I7UT87-F1
#
_cell.length_a   1.000
_cell.length_b   1.000
_cell.length_c   1.000
_cell.angle_alpha   90.00
_cell.angle_beta   90.00
_cell.angle_gamma   90.00
#
_symmetry.space_group_name_H-M   'P 1'
#
loop_
_entity.id
_entity.type
_entity.pdbx_description
1 polymer ?
#
loop_
_entity_poly.entity_id
_entity_poly.type
_entity_poly.pdbx_seq_one_letter_code
_entity_poly.pdbx_strand_id
1 'polypeptide(L)'
;MPFLLLRLPCLALEEIVKNWDHKEILFLAETSQKARRLISRHTNSYFVKITVIDEYFATYIQMFYTDGKHFHTSWRFKTLLPIFYDYERNDVLSCWRQDEQAVQEILNLLNDILRIELVSFINNSNNACRLVPIAEYVVLKNLKIGRVDWGWFSGDEEMEERLLMVSKDATNFKMEKFGIRFDHFHLFKMDRFEIENAEWMTVDQVIALRNCKKIRLRSVCFGSTDINKILLEYMENPGELQELRLSSSQIISLREVVTGLNAVEVR
;
A
#
# COMPACT_ATOMS: atom_id res chain seq x y z
N MET A 1 3.56 -39.39 -11.32
CA MET A 1 2.24 -39.89 -11.75
C MET A 1 1.43 -38.76 -12.36
N PRO A 2 0.62 -38.98 -13.41
CA PRO A 2 -0.24 -37.94 -13.96
C PRO A 2 -1.41 -37.63 -13.01
N PHE A 3 -1.57 -36.38 -12.61
CA PHE A 3 -2.76 -35.91 -11.88
C PHE A 3 -3.99 -36.06 -12.80
N LEU A 4 -4.94 -36.94 -12.43
CA LEU A 4 -6.14 -37.23 -13.22
C LEU A 4 -6.98 -35.98 -13.48
N LEU A 5 -7.01 -35.06 -12.51
CA LEU A 5 -7.72 -33.79 -12.61
C LEU A 5 -7.25 -32.94 -13.82
N LEU A 6 -5.95 -32.97 -14.15
CA LEU A 6 -5.37 -32.20 -15.27
C LEU A 6 -5.63 -32.84 -16.64
N ARG A 7 -6.40 -33.94 -16.70
CA ARG A 7 -6.86 -34.58 -17.94
C ARG A 7 -8.34 -34.31 -18.23
N LEU A 8 -9.05 -33.65 -17.32
CA LEU A 8 -10.46 -33.32 -17.54
C LEU A 8 -10.61 -32.32 -18.70
N PRO A 9 -11.74 -32.38 -19.43
CA PRO A 9 -12.10 -31.34 -20.39
C PRO A 9 -12.16 -29.96 -19.72
N CYS A 10 -11.81 -28.90 -20.47
CA CYS A 10 -11.72 -27.53 -19.92
C CYS A 10 -12.98 -27.09 -19.17
N LEU A 11 -14.17 -27.40 -19.68
CA LEU A 11 -15.43 -27.02 -19.03
C LEU A 11 -15.62 -27.71 -17.67
N ALA A 12 -15.27 -28.99 -17.55
CA ALA A 12 -15.35 -29.71 -16.29
C ALA A 12 -14.32 -29.19 -15.29
N LEU A 13 -13.10 -28.87 -15.77
CA LEU A 13 -12.07 -28.29 -14.93
C LEU A 13 -12.46 -26.89 -14.44
N GLU A 14 -13.04 -26.06 -15.30
CA GLU A 14 -13.54 -24.73 -14.92
C GLU A 14 -14.59 -24.81 -13.82
N GLU A 15 -15.55 -25.72 -13.96
CA GLU A 15 -16.62 -25.87 -12.98
C GLU A 15 -16.10 -26.38 -11.63
N ILE A 16 -15.09 -27.24 -11.64
CA ILE A 16 -14.42 -27.68 -10.41
C ILE A 16 -13.65 -26.51 -9.79
N VAL A 17 -12.84 -25.78 -10.57
CA VAL A 17 -12.02 -24.67 -10.08
C VAL A 17 -12.88 -23.55 -9.50
N LYS A 18 -14.05 -23.25 -10.08
CA LYS A 18 -15.01 -22.26 -9.53
C LYS A 18 -15.50 -22.58 -8.12
N ASN A 19 -15.52 -23.86 -7.75
CA ASN A 19 -15.94 -24.31 -6.42
C ASN A 19 -14.76 -24.44 -5.45
N TRP A 20 -13.54 -24.22 -5.92
CA TRP A 20 -12.36 -24.27 -5.08
C TRP A 20 -12.14 -22.96 -4.36
N ASP A 21 -11.63 -23.08 -3.14
CA ASP A 21 -11.06 -21.93 -2.46
C ASP A 21 -9.68 -21.58 -3.08
N HIS A 22 -9.19 -20.37 -2.76
CA HIS A 22 -7.91 -19.92 -3.27
C HIS A 22 -6.72 -20.78 -2.81
N LYS A 23 -6.88 -21.52 -1.70
CA LYS A 23 -5.86 -22.43 -1.17
C LYS A 23 -5.69 -23.64 -2.06
N GLU A 24 -6.79 -24.32 -2.38
CA GLU A 24 -6.84 -25.46 -3.26
C GLU A 24 -6.29 -25.13 -4.66
N ILE A 25 -6.68 -23.97 -5.18
CA ILE A 25 -6.21 -23.42 -6.46
C ILE A 25 -4.69 -23.34 -6.49
N LEU A 26 -4.10 -22.71 -5.49
CA LEU A 26 -2.68 -22.47 -5.46
C LEU A 26 -1.88 -23.75 -5.16
N PHE A 27 -2.35 -24.62 -4.26
CA PHE A 27 -1.71 -25.93 -4.06
C PHE A 27 -1.65 -26.74 -5.36
N LEU A 28 -2.74 -26.75 -6.14
CA LEU A 28 -2.72 -27.41 -7.44
C LEU A 28 -1.75 -26.72 -8.39
N ALA A 29 -1.71 -25.39 -8.42
CA ALA A 29 -0.84 -24.62 -9.30
C ALA A 29 0.66 -24.81 -9.00
N GLU A 30 1.02 -25.11 -7.76
CA GLU A 30 2.39 -25.41 -7.34
C GLU A 30 2.87 -26.80 -7.83
N THR A 31 1.94 -27.74 -8.04
CA THR A 31 2.30 -29.13 -8.39
C THR A 31 3.08 -29.24 -9.71
N SER A 32 2.77 -28.41 -10.70
CA SER A 32 3.46 -28.41 -12.00
C SER A 32 3.18 -27.14 -12.82
N GLN A 33 4.09 -26.82 -13.76
CA GLN A 33 3.86 -25.73 -14.72
C GLN A 33 2.61 -25.96 -15.59
N LYS A 34 2.29 -27.23 -15.88
CA LYS A 34 1.05 -27.59 -16.61
C LYS A 34 -0.19 -27.25 -15.79
N ALA A 35 -0.20 -27.59 -14.50
CA ALA A 35 -1.30 -27.26 -13.61
C ALA A 35 -1.50 -25.75 -13.54
N ARG A 36 -0.43 -24.99 -13.29
CA ARG A 36 -0.44 -23.53 -13.27
C ARG A 36 -1.09 -22.92 -14.51
N ARG A 37 -0.63 -23.31 -15.71
CA ARG A 37 -1.16 -22.80 -16.99
C ARG A 37 -2.63 -23.14 -17.25
N LEU A 38 -3.11 -24.26 -16.69
CA LEU A 38 -4.51 -24.65 -16.83
C LEU A 38 -5.38 -23.85 -15.86
N ILE A 39 -4.98 -23.80 -14.60
CA ILE A 39 -5.69 -23.10 -13.53
C ILE A 39 -5.82 -21.61 -13.83
N SER A 40 -4.75 -20.96 -14.30
CA SER A 40 -4.74 -19.52 -14.59
C SER A 40 -5.77 -19.09 -15.64
N ARG A 41 -6.27 -20.02 -16.46
CA ARG A 41 -7.33 -19.74 -17.45
C ARG A 41 -8.72 -19.65 -16.82
N HIS A 42 -8.88 -20.24 -15.64
CA HIS A 42 -10.17 -20.41 -14.96
C HIS A 42 -10.29 -19.55 -13.70
N THR A 43 -9.24 -18.83 -13.32
CA THR A 43 -9.17 -18.05 -12.08
C THR A 43 -9.34 -16.54 -12.27
N ASN A 44 -9.81 -16.09 -13.44
CA ASN A 44 -10.00 -14.67 -13.75
C ASN A 44 -10.96 -13.95 -12.77
N SER A 45 -11.83 -14.69 -12.08
CA SER A 45 -12.75 -14.18 -11.06
C SER A 45 -12.17 -14.17 -9.64
N TYR A 46 -10.98 -14.72 -9.43
CA TYR A 46 -10.36 -14.84 -8.12
C TYR A 46 -9.44 -13.66 -7.87
N PHE A 47 -9.92 -12.74 -7.05
CA PHE A 47 -9.17 -11.57 -6.64
C PHE A 47 -8.48 -11.80 -5.30
N VAL A 48 -7.27 -11.25 -5.18
CA VAL A 48 -6.52 -11.23 -3.92
C VAL A 48 -6.02 -9.84 -3.62
N LYS A 49 -5.98 -9.52 -2.33
CA LYS A 49 -5.28 -8.37 -1.79
C LYS A 49 -4.02 -8.87 -1.11
N ILE A 50 -2.91 -8.19 -1.34
CA ILE A 50 -1.62 -8.57 -0.78
C ILE A 50 -1.17 -7.47 0.14
N THR A 51 -0.63 -7.82 1.29
CA THR A 51 0.08 -6.90 2.17
C THR A 51 1.50 -7.39 2.35
N VAL A 52 2.48 -6.58 1.98
CA VAL A 52 3.88 -6.81 2.29
C VAL A 52 4.19 -6.07 3.58
N ILE A 53 4.58 -6.82 4.60
CA ILE A 53 4.86 -6.28 5.93
C ILE A 53 6.35 -6.44 6.20
N ASP A 54 7.01 -5.34 6.56
CA ASP A 54 8.37 -5.36 7.09
C ASP A 54 8.33 -5.09 8.60
N GLU A 55 8.54 -6.15 9.39
CA GLU A 55 8.66 -6.07 10.84
C GLU A 55 10.14 -6.18 11.25
N TYR A 56 10.44 -5.77 12.48
CA TYR A 56 11.80 -5.71 13.01
C TYR A 56 12.61 -7.01 12.84
N PHE A 57 11.96 -8.18 12.92
CA PHE A 57 12.62 -9.49 12.83
C PHE A 57 12.47 -10.20 11.49
N ALA A 58 11.47 -9.82 10.68
CA ALA A 58 11.18 -10.48 9.43
C ALA A 58 10.32 -9.59 8.51
N THR A 59 10.63 -9.65 7.22
CA THR A 59 9.70 -9.26 6.17
C THR A 59 8.82 -10.47 5.85
N TYR A 60 7.53 -10.27 5.62
CA TYR A 60 6.60 -11.31 5.19
C TYR A 60 5.52 -10.76 4.26
N ILE A 61 4.87 -11.67 3.53
CA ILE A 61 3.73 -11.35 2.67
C ILE A 61 2.49 -12.00 3.27
N GLN A 62 1.44 -11.22 3.44
CA GLN A 62 0.12 -11.66 3.86
C GLN A 62 -0.85 -11.53 2.69
N MET A 63 -1.71 -12.54 2.51
CA MET A 63 -2.73 -12.56 1.46
C MET A 63 -4.13 -12.52 2.08
N PHE A 64 -5.00 -11.69 1.50
CA PHE A 64 -6.39 -11.52 1.92
C PHE A 64 -7.35 -11.77 0.75
N TYR A 65 -8.53 -12.30 1.05
CA TYR A 65 -9.59 -12.58 0.09
C TYR A 65 -10.77 -11.61 0.23
N THR A 66 -11.66 -11.61 -0.76
CA THR A 66 -12.82 -10.70 -0.85
C THR A 66 -13.71 -10.71 0.40
N ASP A 67 -13.71 -11.79 1.18
CA ASP A 67 -14.51 -11.93 2.41
C ASP A 67 -13.75 -11.53 3.69
N GLY A 68 -12.51 -11.03 3.59
CA GLY A 68 -11.67 -10.73 4.75
C GLY A 68 -11.28 -11.95 5.58
N LYS A 69 -11.53 -13.17 5.07
CA LYS A 69 -11.13 -14.42 5.73
C LYS A 69 -9.64 -14.65 5.58
N HIS A 70 -9.01 -15.01 6.70
CA HIS A 70 -7.59 -15.29 6.79
C HIS A 70 -7.26 -16.73 6.38
N PHE A 71 -6.00 -16.93 6.08
CA PHE A 71 -5.44 -18.18 5.63
C PHE A 71 -5.04 -19.05 6.83
N HIS A 72 -5.45 -20.32 6.85
CA HIS A 72 -5.16 -21.24 7.96
C HIS A 72 -3.92 -22.16 7.78
N THR A 73 -3.02 -21.96 6.80
CA THR A 73 -1.97 -22.97 6.48
C THR A 73 -0.73 -22.44 5.78
N SER A 74 0.45 -22.97 6.12
CA SER A 74 1.75 -22.66 5.49
C SER A 74 1.92 -23.16 4.05
N TRP A 75 2.73 -22.45 3.24
CA TRP A 75 2.91 -22.68 1.79
C TRP A 75 4.33 -23.05 1.39
N ARG A 76 4.39 -23.78 0.28
CA ARG A 76 5.52 -24.43 -0.40
C ARG A 76 6.18 -23.79 -1.62
N PHE A 77 6.61 -22.52 -1.68
CA PHE A 77 7.27 -22.09 -2.93
C PHE A 77 8.50 -22.98 -3.22
N LYS A 78 8.74 -23.30 -4.50
CA LYS A 78 9.87 -24.17 -4.92
C LYS A 78 11.24 -23.55 -4.62
N THR A 79 11.29 -22.23 -4.47
CA THR A 79 12.35 -21.51 -3.76
C THR A 79 12.15 -21.80 -2.27
N LEU A 80 13.11 -22.44 -1.60
CA LEU A 80 13.05 -22.94 -0.21
C LEU A 80 12.68 -21.83 0.80
N LEU A 81 11.40 -21.51 0.89
CA LEU A 81 10.93 -20.43 1.75
C LEU A 81 10.13 -21.06 2.89
N PRO A 82 10.64 -20.97 4.13
CA PRO A 82 9.96 -21.54 5.27
C PRO A 82 8.73 -20.70 5.58
N ILE A 83 7.57 -21.36 5.55
CA ILE A 83 6.31 -20.71 5.89
C ILE A 83 5.86 -21.22 7.24
N PHE A 84 5.53 -20.26 8.09
CA PHE A 84 5.09 -20.44 9.44
C PHE A 84 3.61 -20.12 9.53
N TYR A 85 2.94 -20.83 10.42
CA TYR A 85 1.57 -20.55 10.75
C TYR A 85 1.54 -19.83 12.09
N ASP A 86 0.98 -18.63 12.12
CA ASP A 86 0.71 -17.92 13.36
C ASP A 86 -0.67 -18.33 13.86
N TYR A 87 -0.68 -19.25 14.85
CA TYR A 87 -1.91 -19.76 15.45
C TYR A 87 -2.69 -18.69 16.22
N GLU A 88 -2.04 -17.63 16.69
CA GLU A 88 -2.69 -16.57 17.47
C GLU A 88 -3.42 -15.58 16.56
N ARG A 89 -2.78 -15.18 15.46
CA ARG A 89 -3.34 -14.23 14.48
C ARG A 89 -4.15 -14.88 13.39
N ASN A 90 -4.12 -16.21 13.32
CA ASN A 90 -4.78 -16.97 12.29
C ASN A 90 -4.25 -16.66 10.89
N ASP A 91 -2.93 -16.44 10.81
CA ASP A 91 -2.27 -15.88 9.64
C ASP A 91 -1.16 -16.80 9.11
N VAL A 92 -0.87 -16.65 7.82
CA VAL A 92 0.21 -17.35 7.15
C VAL A 92 1.35 -16.37 6.93
N LEU A 93 2.46 -16.66 7.59
CA LEU A 93 3.66 -15.82 7.56
C LEU A 93 4.74 -16.58 6.83
N SER A 94 5.28 -15.99 5.78
CA SER A 94 6.53 -16.49 5.22
C SER A 94 7.63 -15.53 5.58
N CYS A 95 8.56 -15.98 6.41
CA CYS A 95 9.65 -15.15 6.90
C CYS A 95 10.85 -15.31 5.94
N TRP A 96 11.31 -14.20 5.38
CA TRP A 96 12.46 -14.18 4.47
C TRP A 96 13.63 -13.45 5.11
N ARG A 97 14.85 -13.99 4.93
CA ARG A 97 16.07 -13.21 5.09
C ARG A 97 16.41 -12.57 3.75
N GLN A 98 15.96 -11.34 3.57
CA GLN A 98 16.53 -10.35 2.65
C GLN A 98 16.72 -10.81 1.20
N ASP A 99 15.64 -11.16 0.49
CA ASP A 99 15.73 -11.31 -0.96
C ASP A 99 14.53 -10.65 -1.64
N GLU A 100 14.74 -9.44 -2.17
CA GLU A 100 13.79 -8.73 -3.01
C GLU A 100 13.32 -9.63 -4.17
N GLN A 101 14.21 -10.47 -4.70
CA GLN A 101 13.89 -11.41 -5.77
C GLN A 101 12.83 -12.43 -5.34
N ALA A 102 12.89 -12.92 -4.10
CA ALA A 102 11.90 -13.88 -3.60
C ALA A 102 10.49 -13.26 -3.56
N VAL A 103 10.36 -12.02 -3.08
CA VAL A 103 9.08 -11.31 -3.08
C VAL A 103 8.57 -11.07 -4.49
N GLN A 104 9.46 -10.69 -5.41
CA GLN A 104 9.10 -10.52 -6.83
C GLN A 104 8.64 -11.84 -7.47
N GLU A 105 9.32 -12.96 -7.21
CA GLU A 105 8.92 -14.30 -7.67
C GLU A 105 7.52 -14.68 -7.17
N ILE A 106 7.21 -14.37 -5.92
CA ILE A 106 5.90 -14.64 -5.32
C ILE A 106 4.83 -13.77 -5.95
N LEU A 107 5.08 -12.47 -6.08
CA LEU A 107 4.15 -11.56 -6.75
C LEU A 107 3.87 -11.99 -8.19
N ASN A 108 4.90 -12.43 -8.93
CA ASN A 108 4.71 -13.00 -10.26
C ASN A 108 3.87 -14.27 -10.23
N LEU A 109 4.19 -15.20 -9.32
CA LEU A 109 3.44 -16.45 -9.21
C LEU A 109 1.96 -16.17 -8.91
N LEU A 110 1.71 -15.30 -7.94
CA LEU A 110 0.37 -14.94 -7.52
C LEU A 110 -0.36 -14.23 -8.65
N ASN A 111 0.27 -13.29 -9.34
CA ASN A 111 -0.35 -12.58 -10.47
C ASN A 111 -0.62 -13.49 -11.68
N ASP A 112 0.19 -14.55 -11.86
CA ASP A 112 -0.01 -15.55 -12.91
C ASP A 112 -1.22 -16.46 -12.62
N ILE A 113 -1.53 -16.69 -11.35
CA ILE A 113 -2.56 -17.66 -10.93
C ILE A 113 -3.84 -16.96 -10.51
N LEU A 114 -3.73 -15.83 -9.83
CA LEU A 114 -4.82 -15.07 -9.23
C LEU A 114 -4.70 -13.62 -9.67
N ARG A 115 -5.84 -12.93 -9.79
CA ARG A 115 -5.82 -11.51 -10.13
C ARG A 115 -5.54 -10.69 -8.87
N ILE A 116 -4.34 -10.12 -8.78
CA ILE A 116 -4.03 -9.20 -7.68
C ILE A 116 -4.83 -7.92 -7.88
N GLU A 117 -5.78 -7.66 -7.00
CA GLU A 117 -6.60 -6.45 -7.04
C GLU A 117 -5.78 -5.24 -6.58
N LEU A 118 -5.03 -5.43 -5.49
CA LEU A 118 -4.39 -4.35 -4.76
C LEU A 118 -3.26 -4.89 -3.88
N VAL A 119 -2.17 -4.13 -3.82
CA VAL A 119 -1.02 -4.39 -2.94
C VAL A 119 -0.91 -3.29 -1.89
N SER A 120 -0.70 -3.68 -0.64
CA SER A 120 -0.46 -2.79 0.49
C SER A 120 0.93 -3.00 1.05
N PHE A 121 1.52 -1.94 1.59
CA PHE A 121 2.82 -1.95 2.24
C PHE A 121 2.66 -1.44 3.66
N ILE A 122 3.19 -2.20 4.62
CA ILE A 122 3.24 -1.80 6.02
C ILE A 122 4.69 -1.95 6.48
N ASN A 123 5.35 -0.83 6.76
CA ASN A 123 6.67 -0.84 7.36
C ASN A 123 6.59 -0.48 8.84
N ASN A 124 6.77 -1.48 9.69
CA ASN A 124 6.88 -1.32 11.14
C ASN A 124 8.36 -1.33 11.59
N SER A 125 9.30 -1.50 10.67
CA SER A 125 10.72 -1.60 10.96
C SER A 125 11.40 -0.23 10.86
N ASN A 126 12.43 -0.02 11.69
CA ASN A 126 13.30 1.15 11.58
C ASN A 126 14.21 1.09 10.35
N ASN A 127 14.24 -0.03 9.58
CA ASN A 127 15.11 -0.19 8.42
C ASN A 127 14.28 -0.25 7.13
N ALA A 128 13.67 0.90 6.85
CA ALA A 128 12.61 1.10 5.88
C ALA A 128 12.93 0.78 4.42
N CYS A 129 14.17 0.94 3.96
CA CYS A 129 14.45 1.04 2.52
C CYS A 129 14.11 -0.23 1.73
N ARG A 130 13.96 -1.37 2.40
CA ARG A 130 13.78 -2.69 1.76
C ARG A 130 12.47 -2.84 1.02
N LEU A 131 11.42 -2.15 1.46
CA LEU A 131 10.12 -2.22 0.79
C LEU A 131 10.07 -1.35 -0.48
N VAL A 132 11.00 -0.41 -0.65
CA VAL A 132 10.99 0.52 -1.80
C VAL A 132 11.19 -0.22 -3.13
N PRO A 133 12.22 -1.09 -3.31
CA PRO A 133 12.37 -1.86 -4.55
C PRO A 133 11.19 -2.79 -4.85
N ILE A 134 10.54 -3.32 -3.81
CA ILE A 134 9.34 -4.15 -3.95
C ILE A 134 8.16 -3.29 -4.44
N ALA A 135 7.97 -2.09 -3.89
CA ALA A 135 6.94 -1.16 -4.33
C ALA A 135 7.18 -0.69 -5.78
N GLU A 136 8.43 -0.39 -6.16
CA GLU A 136 8.81 -0.11 -7.55
C GLU A 136 8.45 -1.27 -8.48
N TYR A 137 8.69 -2.50 -8.05
CA TYR A 137 8.33 -3.68 -8.81
C TYR A 137 6.82 -3.82 -9.02
N VAL A 138 6.02 -3.52 -7.99
CA VAL A 138 4.56 -3.51 -8.07
C VAL A 138 4.08 -2.48 -9.09
N VAL A 139 4.66 -1.27 -9.09
CA VAL A 139 4.38 -0.25 -10.12
C VAL A 139 4.80 -0.72 -11.51
N LEU A 140 5.98 -1.32 -11.66
CA LEU A 140 6.47 -1.87 -12.93
C LEU A 140 5.54 -2.94 -13.52
N LYS A 141 4.86 -3.70 -12.65
CA LYS A 141 3.86 -4.71 -13.03
C LYS A 141 2.47 -4.13 -13.28
N ASN A 142 2.31 -2.81 -13.24
CA ASN A 142 1.03 -2.11 -13.33
C ASN A 142 0.00 -2.60 -12.30
N LEU A 143 0.47 -3.05 -11.14
CA LEU A 143 -0.38 -3.45 -10.03
C LEU A 143 -0.78 -2.21 -9.22
N LYS A 144 -2.03 -2.17 -8.76
CA LYS A 144 -2.53 -1.03 -7.99
C LYS A 144 -1.99 -1.08 -6.56
N ILE A 145 -1.39 0.02 -6.11
CA ILE A 145 -1.04 0.21 -4.71
C ILE A 145 -2.25 0.76 -3.97
N GLY A 146 -2.63 0.10 -2.89
CA GLY A 146 -3.78 0.49 -2.10
C GLY A 146 -3.42 1.31 -0.88
N ARG A 147 -2.69 0.70 0.05
CA ARG A 147 -2.28 1.35 1.28
C ARG A 147 -0.78 1.30 1.42
N VAL A 148 -0.19 2.44 1.74
CA VAL A 148 1.19 2.55 2.21
C VAL A 148 1.12 3.10 3.62
N ASP A 149 1.50 2.29 4.60
CA ASP A 149 1.64 2.71 6.00
C ASP A 149 3.10 2.54 6.40
N TRP A 150 3.75 3.66 6.63
CA TRP A 150 5.17 3.68 6.86
C TRP A 150 5.44 4.35 8.20
N GLY A 151 6.11 3.62 9.09
CA GLY A 151 6.57 4.17 10.35
C GLY A 151 7.72 5.15 10.12
N TRP A 152 8.87 4.84 10.72
CA TRP A 152 10.07 5.64 10.58
C TRP A 152 10.88 5.22 9.35
N PHE A 153 11.17 6.18 8.46
CA PHE A 153 12.17 6.02 7.41
C PHE A 153 13.58 6.41 7.88
N SER A 154 14.55 5.53 7.67
CA SER A 154 15.96 5.74 8.04
C SER A 154 16.90 5.70 6.82
N GLY A 155 16.36 5.80 5.61
CA GLY A 155 17.16 5.80 4.38
C GLY A 155 17.76 7.15 4.07
N ASP A 156 18.51 7.17 2.97
CA ASP A 156 18.96 8.42 2.38
C ASP A 156 17.79 9.16 1.69
N GLU A 157 18.07 10.40 1.32
CA GLU A 157 17.10 11.28 0.66
C GLU A 157 16.58 10.68 -0.66
N GLU A 158 17.44 9.97 -1.39
CA GLU A 158 17.10 9.30 -2.65
C GLU A 158 16.02 8.23 -2.45
N MET A 159 16.18 7.38 -1.42
CA MET A 159 15.21 6.32 -1.12
C MET A 159 13.89 6.89 -0.60
N GLU A 160 13.92 7.98 0.16
CA GLU A 160 12.70 8.70 0.58
C GLU A 160 11.94 9.25 -0.63
N GLU A 161 12.65 9.86 -1.58
CA GLU A 161 12.06 10.38 -2.81
C GLU A 161 11.46 9.25 -3.67
N ARG A 162 12.19 8.15 -3.83
CA ARG A 162 11.72 6.97 -4.57
C ARG A 162 10.45 6.39 -3.94
N LEU A 163 10.39 6.28 -2.62
CA LEU A 163 9.19 5.84 -1.91
C LEU A 163 7.98 6.75 -2.21
N LEU A 164 8.16 8.06 -2.13
CA LEU A 164 7.10 9.03 -2.44
C LEU A 164 6.65 8.90 -3.91
N MET A 165 7.59 8.75 -4.83
CA MET A 165 7.32 8.63 -6.25
C MET A 165 6.54 7.36 -6.61
N VAL A 166 6.87 6.21 -6.03
CA VAL A 166 6.08 4.98 -6.24
C VAL A 166 4.73 5.02 -5.57
N SER A 167 4.60 5.80 -4.49
CA SER A 167 3.36 5.88 -3.73
C SER A 167 2.36 6.86 -4.30
N LYS A 168 2.71 7.75 -5.24
CA LYS A 168 1.86 8.86 -5.72
C LYS A 168 0.43 8.50 -6.15
N ASP A 169 0.24 7.28 -6.66
CA ASP A 169 -1.06 6.76 -7.13
C ASP A 169 -1.72 5.79 -6.12
N ALA A 170 -1.20 5.71 -4.89
CA ALA A 170 -1.76 4.90 -3.83
C ALA A 170 -3.14 5.41 -3.41
N THR A 171 -4.02 4.51 -2.96
CA THR A 171 -5.34 4.93 -2.46
C THR A 171 -5.23 5.63 -1.10
N ASN A 172 -4.37 5.11 -0.21
CA ASN A 172 -4.11 5.65 1.12
C ASN A 172 -2.61 5.67 1.37
N PHE A 173 -2.11 6.79 1.87
CA PHE A 173 -0.74 6.97 2.30
C PHE A 173 -0.70 7.48 3.73
N LYS A 174 0.07 6.83 4.57
CA LYS A 174 0.36 7.26 5.94
C LYS A 174 1.86 7.12 6.19
N MET A 175 2.45 8.17 6.74
CA MET A 175 3.86 8.18 7.14
C MET A 175 4.03 8.80 8.52
N GLU A 176 4.91 8.26 9.35
CA GLU A 176 5.22 8.90 10.63
C GLU A 176 6.20 10.07 10.49
N LYS A 177 7.31 9.89 9.76
CA LYS A 177 8.35 10.91 9.65
C LYS A 177 9.10 10.84 8.32
N PHE A 178 9.43 12.01 7.76
CA PHE A 178 10.34 12.21 6.63
C PHE A 178 11.46 13.18 7.00
N GLY A 179 12.60 13.05 6.32
CA GLY A 179 13.72 13.98 6.39
C GLY A 179 13.87 14.88 5.16
N ILE A 180 13.22 14.55 4.03
CA ILE A 180 13.44 15.27 2.77
C ILE A 180 12.44 16.37 2.45
N ARG A 181 12.93 17.32 1.63
CA ARG A 181 12.09 18.21 0.85
C ARG A 181 11.64 17.50 -0.43
N PHE A 182 10.33 17.46 -0.68
CA PHE A 182 9.76 16.85 -1.87
C PHE A 182 8.82 17.82 -2.60
N ASP A 183 9.15 18.19 -3.83
CA ASP A 183 8.44 19.24 -4.58
C ASP A 183 7.42 18.67 -5.60
N HIS A 184 7.24 17.34 -5.64
CA HIS A 184 6.36 16.65 -6.59
C HIS A 184 5.00 16.22 -6.02
N PHE A 185 4.55 16.83 -4.92
CA PHE A 185 3.24 16.52 -4.30
C PHE A 185 2.04 16.77 -5.22
N HIS A 186 2.17 17.61 -6.23
CA HIS A 186 1.14 17.81 -7.26
C HIS A 186 0.80 16.55 -8.06
N LEU A 187 1.68 15.54 -8.05
CA LEU A 187 1.45 14.25 -8.70
C LEU A 187 0.52 13.33 -7.89
N PHE A 188 0.25 13.65 -6.63
CA PHE A 188 -0.41 12.73 -5.71
C PHE A 188 -1.92 12.76 -5.91
N LYS A 189 -2.54 11.59 -6.08
CA LYS A 189 -3.99 11.44 -6.32
C LYS A 189 -4.56 10.35 -5.43
N MET A 190 -4.80 10.70 -4.18
CA MET A 190 -5.12 9.74 -3.12
C MET A 190 -6.46 10.06 -2.45
N ASP A 191 -7.12 9.03 -1.92
CA ASP A 191 -8.29 9.23 -1.07
C ASP A 191 -7.88 9.77 0.31
N ARG A 192 -6.72 9.35 0.82
CA ARG A 192 -6.17 9.80 2.11
C ARG A 192 -4.65 9.93 2.08
N PHE A 193 -4.16 11.08 2.54
CA PHE A 193 -2.75 11.39 2.71
C PHE A 193 -2.51 11.84 4.16
N GLU A 194 -1.66 11.13 4.90
CA GLU A 194 -1.37 11.41 6.31
C GLU A 194 0.13 11.43 6.59
N ILE A 195 0.61 12.50 7.24
CA ILE A 195 1.97 12.61 7.76
C ILE A 195 1.90 13.04 9.22
N GLU A 196 2.48 12.25 10.13
CA GLU A 196 2.47 12.56 11.57
C GLU A 196 3.50 13.62 11.97
N ASN A 197 4.65 13.66 11.30
CA ASN A 197 5.66 14.71 11.48
C ASN A 197 5.90 15.44 10.16
N ALA A 198 5.11 16.50 9.95
CA ALA A 198 5.16 17.35 8.77
C ALA A 198 5.84 18.71 9.05
N GLU A 199 6.75 18.78 10.02
CA GLU A 199 7.46 20.02 10.41
C GLU A 199 8.25 20.64 9.24
N TRP A 200 8.71 19.80 8.32
CA TRP A 200 9.52 20.15 7.16
C TRP A 200 8.71 20.65 5.96
N MET A 201 7.40 20.43 5.93
CA MET A 201 6.57 20.78 4.78
C MET A 201 6.41 22.30 4.66
N THR A 202 6.46 22.82 3.43
CA THR A 202 6.18 24.22 3.14
C THR A 202 4.70 24.45 2.81
N VAL A 203 4.25 25.70 2.89
CA VAL A 203 2.88 26.09 2.48
C VAL A 203 2.57 25.64 1.05
N ASP A 204 3.51 25.87 0.12
CA ASP A 204 3.30 25.56 -1.30
C ASP A 204 3.24 24.05 -1.55
N GLN A 205 4.01 23.25 -0.79
CA GLN A 205 3.93 21.78 -0.83
C GLN A 205 2.59 21.26 -0.29
N VAL A 206 2.06 21.89 0.77
CA VAL A 206 0.72 21.56 1.25
C VAL A 206 -0.31 21.87 0.19
N ILE A 207 -0.29 23.08 -0.40
CA ILE A 207 -1.21 23.48 -1.48
C ILE A 207 -1.12 22.54 -2.69
N ALA A 208 0.06 22.00 -2.99
CA ALA A 208 0.24 21.03 -4.07
C ALA A 208 -0.54 19.71 -3.85
N LEU A 209 -0.90 19.38 -2.61
CA LEU A 209 -1.71 18.20 -2.29
C LEU A 209 -3.21 18.35 -2.61
N ARG A 210 -3.66 19.43 -3.25
CA ARG A 210 -5.08 19.66 -3.61
C ARG A 210 -5.74 18.53 -4.41
N ASN A 211 -4.95 17.65 -5.02
CA ASN A 211 -5.44 16.47 -5.75
C ASN A 211 -5.73 15.27 -4.83
N CYS A 212 -5.46 15.37 -3.53
CA CYS A 212 -5.83 14.39 -2.51
C CYS A 212 -7.15 14.76 -1.85
N LYS A 213 -8.03 13.79 -1.62
CA LYS A 213 -9.37 14.05 -1.04
C LYS A 213 -9.31 14.40 0.44
N LYS A 214 -8.51 13.66 1.21
CA LYS A 214 -8.36 13.87 2.65
C LYS A 214 -6.90 14.01 3.02
N ILE A 215 -6.55 15.14 3.61
CA ILE A 215 -5.19 15.45 4.04
C ILE A 215 -5.17 15.57 5.55
N ARG A 216 -4.23 14.89 6.20
CA ARG A 216 -3.94 15.04 7.62
C ARG A 216 -2.46 15.23 7.86
N LEU A 217 -2.07 16.43 8.24
CA LEU A 217 -0.68 16.76 8.58
C LEU A 217 -0.63 17.11 10.06
N ARG A 218 0.18 16.38 10.81
CA ARG A 218 0.45 16.69 12.22
C ARG A 218 1.85 17.26 12.38
N SER A 219 2.03 17.97 13.49
CA SER A 219 3.25 18.69 13.83
C SER A 219 3.72 19.60 12.70
N VAL A 220 2.84 20.39 12.10
CA VAL A 220 3.27 21.38 11.09
C VAL A 220 3.87 22.62 11.78
N CYS A 221 4.91 23.21 11.18
CA CYS A 221 5.55 24.43 11.66
C CYS A 221 4.92 25.71 11.08
N PHE A 222 3.61 25.70 10.82
CA PHE A 222 2.89 26.83 10.24
C PHE A 222 2.37 27.81 11.29
N GLY A 223 2.61 29.10 11.05
CA GLY A 223 1.98 30.18 11.79
C GLY A 223 0.57 30.49 11.28
N SER A 224 -0.10 31.44 11.92
CA SER A 224 -1.44 31.88 11.51
C SER A 224 -1.49 32.37 10.05
N THR A 225 -0.44 33.07 9.60
CA THR A 225 -0.31 33.61 8.23
C THR A 225 -0.18 32.51 7.19
N ASP A 226 0.57 31.46 7.50
CA ASP A 226 0.77 30.31 6.62
C ASP A 226 -0.54 29.53 6.43
N ILE A 227 -1.25 29.28 7.53
CA ILE A 227 -2.56 28.60 7.50
C ILE A 227 -3.57 29.45 6.72
N ASN A 228 -3.61 30.76 6.95
CA ASN A 228 -4.47 31.66 6.18
C ASN A 228 -4.18 31.59 4.68
N LYS A 229 -2.91 31.59 4.27
CA LYS A 229 -2.51 31.44 2.87
C LYS A 229 -2.99 30.10 2.28
N ILE A 230 -2.81 28.99 3.00
CA ILE A 230 -3.30 27.65 2.57
C ILE A 230 -4.82 27.68 2.36
N LEU A 231 -5.57 28.25 3.30
CA LEU A 231 -7.03 28.29 3.24
C LEU A 231 -7.52 29.15 2.07
N LEU A 232 -6.92 30.33 1.84
CA LEU A 232 -7.27 31.19 0.71
C LEU A 232 -7.08 30.48 -0.64
N GLU A 233 -5.95 29.79 -0.80
CA GLU A 233 -5.63 29.04 -2.02
C GLU A 233 -6.60 27.88 -2.27
N TYR A 234 -7.00 27.16 -1.22
CA TYR A 234 -8.01 26.09 -1.33
C TYR A 234 -9.44 26.60 -1.50
N MET A 235 -9.75 27.81 -1.04
CA MET A 235 -11.04 28.44 -1.35
C MET A 235 -11.14 28.85 -2.82
N GLU A 236 -10.04 29.30 -3.42
CA GLU A 236 -10.00 29.65 -4.84
C GLU A 236 -10.01 28.41 -5.74
N ASN A 237 -9.20 27.40 -5.42
CA ASN A 237 -9.15 26.13 -6.15
C ASN A 237 -8.86 24.94 -5.24
N PRO A 238 -9.91 24.26 -4.73
CA PRO A 238 -9.75 23.11 -3.85
C PRO A 238 -9.26 21.84 -4.57
N GLY A 239 -9.31 21.78 -5.91
CA GLY A 239 -9.03 20.54 -6.63
C GLY A 239 -10.01 19.42 -6.25
N GLU A 240 -9.48 18.30 -5.77
CA GLU A 240 -10.26 17.16 -5.23
C GLU A 240 -10.41 17.19 -3.70
N LEU A 241 -9.85 18.20 -3.03
CA LEU A 241 -9.81 18.29 -1.58
C LEU A 241 -11.22 18.37 -0.98
N GLN A 242 -11.49 17.45 -0.05
CA GLN A 242 -12.72 17.39 0.74
C GLN A 242 -12.46 17.74 2.20
N GLU A 243 -11.28 17.40 2.72
CA GLU A 243 -10.95 17.54 4.13
C GLU A 243 -9.47 17.85 4.33
N LEU A 244 -9.18 18.93 5.06
CA LEU A 244 -7.84 19.30 5.52
C LEU A 244 -7.81 19.31 7.05
N ARG A 245 -6.92 18.50 7.64
CA ARG A 245 -6.61 18.53 9.06
C ARG A 245 -5.16 18.90 9.27
N LEU A 246 -4.93 20.05 9.91
CA LEU A 246 -3.61 20.50 10.32
C LEU A 246 -3.53 20.47 11.85
N SER A 247 -2.39 20.02 12.39
CA SER A 247 -2.08 20.17 13.81
C SER A 247 -0.71 20.81 13.93
N SER A 248 -0.64 22.00 14.52
CA SER A 248 0.62 22.70 14.77
C SER A 248 0.98 22.63 16.25
N SER A 249 2.28 22.64 16.53
CA SER A 249 2.83 22.86 17.87
C SER A 249 2.87 24.34 18.25
N GLN A 250 2.66 25.26 17.29
CA GLN A 250 2.63 26.70 17.53
C GLN A 250 1.28 27.15 18.06
N ILE A 251 1.29 28.23 18.86
CA ILE A 251 0.05 28.88 19.31
C ILE A 251 -0.55 29.62 18.11
N ILE A 252 -1.68 29.11 17.61
CA ILE A 252 -2.38 29.70 16.46
C ILE A 252 -3.43 30.69 16.95
N SER A 253 -3.35 31.93 16.50
CA SER A 253 -4.41 32.92 16.70
C SER A 253 -5.50 32.69 15.66
N LEU A 254 -6.66 32.19 16.11
CA LEU A 254 -7.81 31.96 15.22
C LEU A 254 -8.20 33.24 14.48
N ARG A 255 -8.11 34.40 15.14
CA ARG A 255 -8.39 35.72 14.54
C ARG A 255 -7.52 36.01 13.32
N GLU A 256 -6.23 35.70 13.41
CA GLU A 256 -5.30 35.89 12.30
C GLU A 256 -5.57 34.89 11.17
N VAL A 257 -5.86 33.62 11.51
CA VAL A 257 -6.19 32.59 10.50
C VAL A 257 -7.43 32.96 9.69
N VAL A 258 -8.45 33.54 10.31
CA VAL A 258 -9.69 33.91 9.61
C VAL A 258 -9.65 35.30 8.96
N THR A 259 -8.58 36.07 9.17
CA THR A 259 -8.48 37.41 8.58
C THR A 259 -8.49 37.32 7.06
N GLY A 260 -9.43 38.00 6.40
CA GLY A 260 -9.60 37.92 4.94
C GLY A 260 -10.37 36.71 4.43
N LEU A 261 -10.67 35.72 5.28
CA LEU A 261 -11.69 34.71 4.98
C LEU A 261 -13.05 35.38 5.19
N ASN A 262 -13.90 35.41 4.16
CA ASN A 262 -15.30 35.86 4.28
C ASN A 262 -16.16 34.83 5.08
N ALA A 263 -15.60 34.28 6.15
CA ALA A 263 -16.23 33.25 6.96
C ALA A 263 -17.09 33.88 8.04
N VAL A 264 -18.34 33.41 8.15
CA VAL A 264 -19.25 33.77 9.24
C VAL A 264 -18.89 32.92 10.45
N GLU A 265 -18.66 33.56 11.60
CA GLU A 265 -18.48 32.86 12.88
C GLU A 265 -19.74 32.03 13.19
N VAL A 266 -19.65 30.70 13.07
CA VAL A 266 -20.73 29.81 13.48
C VAL A 266 -20.54 29.52 14.97
N ARG A 267 -21.43 30.08 15.79
CA ARG A 267 -21.45 29.90 17.25
C ARG A 267 -22.25 28.67 17.65
#